data_AF-A0A8D8ZKZ4-F1
#
_entry.id   AF-A0A8D8ZKZ4-F1
#
_cell.length_a   1.000
_cell.length_b   1.000
_cell.length_c   1.000
_cell.angle_alpha   90.00
_cell.angle_beta   90.00
_cell.angle_gamma   90.00
#
_symmetry.space_group_name_H-M   'P 1'
#
loop_
_entity.id
_entity.type
_entity.pdbx_description
1 polymer ?
#
loop_
_entity_poly.entity_id
_entity_poly.type
_entity_poly.pdbx_seq_one_letter_code
_entity_poly.pdbx_strand_id
1 'polypeptide(L)'
;VYNGVPFNWTCLPFGLATAPQVFAQLTNWVASVLREKGIRTIVYLDDFLFAHQDPSCLQEHLKIALHLLRSLGWIINEKKSQLLPSQCVDFLGISWDTGKGLISLPMKKVLLISDLLSRCLQRATWSLSSAQVLIGALGFAAFSIPLGRLNLRPLQMASRNLPRSSPRKTFLIPVVVMNALRWWKSNLLKSVPLHSPELRAFLSTDASNLGWGAELSGKFCQGVWTEEQKCWHINRKELHAVRAAIWVNRHRLQNHTITLQSDNKTVVSYIRKQGGLKSHSLMQETRNLFFLTSVLNIHFLPFYIPGKLNGLADSLSRQSVLPEWHLKPSITQGVFRRWGVPVIDLFASKRSRVVSD
;
A
#
# COMPACT_ATOMS: atom_id res chain seq x y z
N VAL A 1 38.50 18.83 16.67
CA VAL A 1 39.89 19.23 16.94
C VAL A 1 40.72 18.79 15.76
N TYR A 2 41.41 19.71 15.08
CA TYR A 2 42.32 19.43 13.98
C TYR A 2 43.68 20.03 14.32
N ASN A 3 44.75 19.24 14.28
CA ASN A 3 46.09 19.62 14.72
C ASN A 3 46.14 20.27 16.12
N GLY A 4 45.40 19.73 17.09
CA GLY A 4 45.37 20.23 18.46
C GLY A 4 44.53 21.50 18.68
N VAL A 5 43.97 22.11 17.62
CA VAL A 5 43.12 23.29 17.72
C VAL A 5 41.64 22.89 17.71
N PRO A 6 40.83 23.31 18.70
CA PRO A 6 39.38 23.09 18.69
C PRO A 6 38.71 24.00 17.64
N PHE A 7 37.81 23.42 16.85
CA PHE A 7 36.98 24.13 15.87
C PHE A 7 35.52 23.94 16.24
N ASN A 8 34.74 25.02 16.08
CA ASN A 8 33.30 25.01 16.26
C ASN A 8 32.60 25.10 14.90
N TRP A 9 31.45 24.45 14.80
CA TRP A 9 30.61 24.54 13.62
C TRP A 9 29.88 25.88 13.59
N THR A 10 29.96 26.60 12.47
CA THR A 10 29.24 27.85 12.22
C THR A 10 27.93 27.63 11.45
N CYS A 11 27.71 26.41 10.97
CA CYS A 11 26.51 25.97 10.28
C CYS A 11 26.09 24.60 10.81
N LEU A 12 24.90 24.14 10.43
CA LEU A 12 24.37 22.86 10.87
C LEU A 12 25.23 21.70 10.33
N PRO A 13 25.96 20.95 11.19
CA PRO A 13 26.89 19.94 10.72
C PRO A 13 26.18 18.64 10.34
N PHE A 14 26.76 17.90 9.40
CA PHE A 14 26.35 16.52 9.16
C PHE A 14 26.65 15.63 10.37
N GLY A 15 25.78 14.64 10.61
CA GLY A 15 25.94 13.67 11.70
C GLY A 15 25.31 14.07 13.03
N LEU A 16 24.81 15.31 13.17
CA LEU A 16 24.02 15.70 14.33
C LEU A 16 22.62 15.08 14.26
N ALA A 17 22.21 14.35 15.30
CA ALA A 17 20.92 13.65 15.32
C ALA A 17 19.70 14.59 15.16
N THR A 18 19.82 15.84 15.64
CA THR A 18 18.76 16.85 15.55
C THR A 18 18.77 17.63 14.22
N ALA A 19 19.85 17.56 13.43
CA ALA A 19 19.97 18.36 12.22
C ALA A 19 18.84 18.13 11.20
N PRO A 20 18.40 16.89 10.91
CA PRO A 20 17.30 16.67 9.96
C PRO A 20 15.99 17.34 10.42
N GLN A 21 15.70 17.32 11.72
CA GLN A 21 14.50 17.93 12.27
C GLN A 21 14.55 19.46 12.16
N VAL A 22 15.67 20.07 12.56
CA VAL A 22 15.86 21.52 12.46
C VAL A 22 15.75 21.97 11.00
N PHE A 23 16.40 21.25 10.08
CA PHE A 23 16.34 21.57 8.66
C PHE A 23 14.93 21.41 8.08
N ALA A 24 14.21 20.34 8.45
CA ALA A 24 12.81 20.16 8.06
C ALA A 24 11.91 21.30 8.56
N GLN A 25 12.13 21.83 9.77
CA GLN A 25 11.35 22.97 10.27
C GLN A 25 11.56 24.21 9.40
N LEU A 26 12.81 24.50 9.04
CA LEU A 26 13.15 25.63 8.17
C LEU A 26 12.53 25.47 6.78
N THR A 27 12.71 24.33 6.12
CA THR A 27 12.19 24.13 4.76
C THR A 27 10.67 24.06 4.72
N ASN A 28 10.02 23.54 5.79
CA ASN A 28 8.56 23.62 5.93
C ASN A 28 8.05 25.05 6.13
N TRP A 29 8.78 25.90 6.86
CA TRP A 29 8.45 27.31 6.99
C TRP A 29 8.53 28.03 5.63
N VAL A 30 9.62 27.83 4.87
CA VAL A 30 9.74 28.38 3.51
C VAL A 30 8.59 27.91 2.62
N ALA A 31 8.26 26.61 2.68
CA ALA A 31 7.14 26.07 1.92
C ALA A 31 5.79 26.66 2.37
N SER A 32 5.62 27.03 3.65
CA SER A 32 4.42 27.74 4.14
C SER A 32 4.28 29.11 3.48
N VAL A 33 5.35 29.90 3.47
CA VAL A 33 5.39 31.24 2.84
C VAL A 33 5.05 31.16 1.36
N LEU A 34 5.53 30.13 0.65
CA LEU A 34 5.21 29.92 -0.77
C LEU A 34 3.74 29.51 -0.97
N ARG A 35 3.21 28.64 -0.10
CA ARG A 35 1.81 28.22 -0.12
C ARG A 35 0.84 29.38 0.17
N GLU A 36 1.19 30.29 1.07
CA GLU A 36 0.42 31.52 1.34
C GLU A 36 0.31 32.42 0.11
N LYS A 37 1.29 32.36 -0.79
CA LYS A 37 1.26 33.04 -2.10
C LYS A 37 0.49 32.26 -3.18
N GLY A 38 -0.20 31.19 -2.81
CA GLY A 38 -0.93 30.32 -3.75
C GLY A 38 -0.06 29.33 -4.52
N ILE A 39 1.25 29.23 -4.21
CA ILE A 39 2.16 28.33 -4.92
C ILE A 39 2.04 26.93 -4.32
N ARG A 40 1.68 25.94 -5.15
CA ARG A 40 1.61 24.54 -4.71
C ARG A 40 3.02 23.98 -4.55
N THR A 41 3.45 23.88 -3.29
CA THR A 41 4.79 23.41 -2.90
C THR A 41 4.71 22.18 -2.01
N ILE A 42 5.41 21.13 -2.45
CA ILE A 42 5.72 19.93 -1.66
C ILE A 42 7.20 20.02 -1.29
N VAL A 43 7.51 19.74 -0.03
CA VAL A 43 8.89 19.75 0.47
C VAL A 43 9.16 18.52 1.31
N TYR A 44 10.35 17.95 1.16
CA TYR A 44 10.83 16.86 2.00
C TYR A 44 12.31 17.07 2.27
N LEU A 45 12.64 17.45 3.52
CA LEU A 45 14.00 17.85 3.91
C LEU A 45 14.55 18.93 2.95
N ASP A 46 15.46 18.56 2.06
CA ASP A 46 16.14 19.40 1.07
C ASP A 46 15.47 19.43 -0.31
N ASP A 47 14.58 18.50 -0.61
CA ASP A 47 13.93 18.39 -1.91
C ASP A 47 12.63 19.22 -1.96
N PHE A 48 12.56 20.17 -2.89
CA PHE A 48 11.35 20.95 -3.20
C PHE A 48 10.75 20.50 -4.54
N LEU A 49 9.44 20.33 -4.57
CA LEU A 49 8.65 20.06 -5.76
C LEU A 49 7.53 21.09 -5.89
N PHE A 50 7.48 21.72 -7.05
CA PHE A 50 6.46 22.70 -7.42
C PHE A 50 5.57 22.11 -8.51
N ALA A 51 4.26 22.36 -8.41
CA ALA A 51 3.30 21.83 -9.37
C ALA A 51 2.25 22.87 -9.74
N HIS A 52 1.89 22.92 -11.02
CA HIS A 52 0.80 23.73 -11.52
C HIS A 52 0.24 23.09 -12.79
N GLN A 53 -1.03 23.33 -13.10
CA GLN A 53 -1.68 22.80 -14.31
C GLN A 53 -1.21 23.53 -15.57
N ASP A 54 -0.97 24.84 -15.46
CA ASP A 54 -0.39 25.67 -16.53
C ASP A 54 1.15 25.74 -16.40
N PRO A 55 1.91 25.33 -17.43
CA PRO A 55 3.37 25.39 -17.41
C PRO A 55 3.93 26.82 -17.35
N SER A 56 3.26 27.83 -17.93
CA SER A 56 3.70 29.22 -17.90
C SER A 56 3.65 29.78 -16.49
N CYS A 57 2.52 29.56 -15.81
CA CYS A 57 2.37 29.93 -14.40
C CYS A 57 3.34 29.16 -13.49
N LEU A 58 3.64 27.88 -13.79
CA LEU A 58 4.67 27.13 -13.06
C LEU A 58 6.06 27.78 -13.17
N GLN A 59 6.42 28.31 -14.34
CA GLN A 59 7.69 29.02 -14.50
C GLN A 59 7.74 30.31 -13.67
N GLU A 60 6.65 31.06 -13.61
CA GLU A 60 6.55 32.26 -12.78
C GLU A 60 6.66 31.93 -11.29
N HIS A 61 5.92 30.93 -10.83
CA HIS A 61 6.01 30.41 -9.47
C HIS A 61 7.42 29.94 -9.12
N LEU A 62 8.10 29.27 -10.05
CA LEU A 62 9.47 28.83 -9.85
C LEU A 62 10.41 30.04 -9.71
N LYS A 63 10.26 31.10 -10.51
CA LYS A 63 11.06 32.32 -10.37
C LYS A 63 10.89 32.95 -8.97
N ILE A 64 9.65 33.03 -8.48
CA ILE A 64 9.34 33.53 -7.12
C ILE A 64 10.02 32.66 -6.06
N ALA A 65 9.90 31.33 -6.19
CA ALA A 65 10.49 30.39 -5.24
C ALA A 65 12.02 30.44 -5.21
N LEU A 66 12.67 30.47 -6.39
CA LEU A 66 14.12 30.59 -6.50
C LEU A 66 14.62 31.93 -5.94
N HIS A 67 13.89 33.02 -6.18
CA HIS A 67 14.22 34.32 -5.61
C HIS A 67 14.14 34.28 -4.07
N LEU A 68 13.06 33.75 -3.50
CA LEU A 68 12.92 33.60 -2.05
C LEU A 68 14.05 32.76 -1.46
N LEU A 69 14.31 31.56 -2.01
CA LEU A 69 15.36 30.68 -1.51
C LEU A 69 16.74 31.36 -1.53
N ARG A 70 17.09 32.04 -2.63
CA ARG A 70 18.35 32.80 -2.75
C ARG A 70 18.42 33.95 -1.75
N SER A 71 17.32 34.68 -1.55
CA SER A 71 17.26 35.79 -0.57
C SER A 71 17.46 35.33 0.87
N LEU A 72 17.05 34.09 1.18
CA LEU A 72 17.25 33.46 2.48
C LEU A 72 18.64 32.83 2.63
N GLY A 73 19.49 32.89 1.59
CA GLY A 73 20.86 32.35 1.62
C GLY A 73 21.00 30.89 1.16
N TRP A 74 19.96 30.28 0.57
CA TRP A 74 20.08 28.92 0.03
C TRP A 74 20.89 28.90 -1.26
N ILE A 75 21.79 27.91 -1.36
CA ILE A 75 22.56 27.62 -2.56
C ILE A 75 21.85 26.51 -3.34
N ILE A 76 21.26 26.86 -4.49
CA ILE A 76 20.52 25.92 -5.33
C ILE A 76 21.48 25.15 -6.23
N ASN A 77 21.38 23.82 -6.23
CA ASN A 77 22.17 22.96 -7.11
C ASN A 77 21.50 22.84 -8.49
N GLU A 78 21.74 23.80 -9.37
CA GLU A 78 21.11 23.85 -10.69
C GLU A 78 21.37 22.61 -11.56
N LYS A 79 22.51 21.93 -11.38
CA LYS A 79 22.83 20.67 -12.11
C LYS A 79 21.96 19.49 -11.67
N LYS A 80 21.52 19.48 -10.42
CA LYS A 80 20.62 18.44 -9.87
C LYS A 80 19.15 18.82 -9.97
N SER A 81 18.85 20.11 -10.10
CA SER A 81 17.49 20.62 -10.19
C SER A 81 16.92 20.51 -11.60
N GLN A 82 15.61 20.22 -11.68
CA GLN A 82 14.84 20.32 -12.91
C GLN A 82 14.05 21.63 -12.90
N LEU A 83 14.55 22.64 -13.62
CA LEU A 83 14.01 24.01 -13.58
C LEU A 83 13.06 24.35 -14.74
N LEU A 84 12.79 23.38 -15.62
CA LEU A 84 11.80 23.52 -16.68
C LEU A 84 10.56 22.70 -16.31
N PRO A 85 9.34 23.25 -16.51
CA PRO A 85 8.10 22.49 -16.37
C PRO A 85 8.17 21.18 -17.15
N SER A 86 7.75 20.10 -16.50
CA SER A 86 7.71 18.76 -17.09
C SER A 86 6.62 17.95 -16.43
N GLN A 87 6.00 17.08 -17.22
CA GLN A 87 5.07 16.07 -16.70
C GLN A 87 5.78 14.85 -16.14
N CYS A 88 7.08 14.69 -16.45
CA CYS A 88 7.95 13.62 -15.96
C CYS A 88 9.02 14.20 -15.02
N VAL A 89 8.98 13.81 -13.76
CA VAL A 89 9.91 14.31 -12.72
C VAL A 89 10.37 13.16 -11.84
N ASP A 90 11.66 13.13 -11.53
CA ASP A 90 12.22 12.27 -10.48
C ASP A 90 12.15 13.01 -9.13
N PHE A 91 11.36 12.50 -8.18
CA PHE A 91 11.22 13.09 -6.84
C PHE A 91 11.21 11.99 -5.78
N LEU A 92 11.99 12.18 -4.71
CA LEU A 92 12.24 11.19 -3.65
C LEU A 92 12.71 9.83 -4.19
N GLY A 93 13.46 9.89 -5.29
CA GLY A 93 14.05 8.74 -5.94
C GLY A 93 13.06 7.82 -6.68
N ILE A 94 11.87 8.33 -7.00
CA ILE A 94 10.82 7.69 -7.81
C ILE A 94 10.54 8.59 -9.02
N SER A 95 10.24 7.98 -10.17
CA SER A 95 9.82 8.71 -11.37
C SER A 95 8.30 8.85 -11.40
N TRP A 96 7.84 10.09 -11.55
CA TRP A 96 6.43 10.46 -11.61
C TRP A 96 6.13 10.98 -13.02
N ASP A 97 5.29 10.24 -13.76
CA ASP A 97 4.81 10.64 -15.09
C ASP A 97 3.32 10.99 -14.99
N THR A 98 3.05 12.29 -14.85
CA THR A 98 1.68 12.82 -14.75
C THR A 98 0.95 12.83 -16.09
N GLY A 99 1.65 12.79 -17.21
CA GLY A 99 1.04 12.72 -18.55
C GLY A 99 0.44 11.35 -18.82
N LYS A 100 1.09 10.28 -18.35
CA LYS A 100 0.57 8.91 -18.41
C LYS A 100 -0.17 8.46 -17.15
N GLY A 101 -0.08 9.23 -16.06
CA GLY A 101 -0.62 8.85 -14.77
C GLY A 101 0.09 7.62 -14.17
N LEU A 102 1.41 7.54 -14.30
CA LEU A 102 2.22 6.39 -13.90
C LEU A 102 3.33 6.77 -12.91
N ILE A 103 3.64 5.83 -12.03
CA ILE A 103 4.77 5.87 -11.11
C ILE A 103 5.70 4.71 -11.47
N SER A 104 6.99 4.97 -11.62
CA SER A 104 7.98 3.96 -11.99
C SER A 104 9.33 4.20 -11.29
N LEU A 105 10.27 3.27 -11.47
CA LEU A 105 11.64 3.48 -11.02
C LEU A 105 12.43 4.30 -12.03
N PRO A 106 13.27 5.25 -11.56
CA PRO A 106 14.24 5.91 -12.42
C PRO A 106 15.18 4.89 -13.05
N MET A 107 15.52 5.09 -14.33
CA MET A 107 16.36 4.16 -15.10
C MET A 107 17.72 3.88 -14.45
N LYS A 108 18.31 4.88 -13.78
CA LYS A 108 19.56 4.70 -13.02
C LYS A 108 19.42 3.62 -11.92
N LYS A 109 18.28 3.58 -11.23
CA LYS A 109 17.99 2.56 -10.20
C LYS A 109 17.66 1.21 -10.83
N VAL A 110 16.93 1.20 -11.95
CA VAL A 110 16.65 -0.03 -12.70
C VAL A 110 17.96 -0.74 -13.09
N LEU A 111 18.92 0.00 -13.67
CA LEU A 111 20.21 -0.56 -14.08
C LEU A 111 21.00 -1.11 -12.88
N LEU A 112 21.07 -0.36 -11.78
CA LEU A 112 21.75 -0.78 -10.55
C LEU A 112 21.15 -2.06 -9.98
N ILE A 113 19.82 -2.15 -9.90
CA ILE A 113 19.13 -3.34 -9.38
C ILE A 113 19.27 -4.52 -10.34
N SER A 114 19.18 -4.28 -11.64
CA SER A 114 19.35 -5.32 -12.67
C SER A 114 20.74 -5.96 -12.61
N ASP A 115 21.78 -5.17 -12.38
CA ASP A 115 23.13 -5.66 -12.15
C ASP A 115 23.24 -6.52 -10.88
N LEU A 116 22.70 -6.03 -9.74
CA LEU A 116 22.67 -6.81 -8.49
C LEU A 116 21.96 -8.16 -8.67
N LEU A 117 20.79 -8.16 -9.34
CA LEU A 117 20.04 -9.37 -9.64
C LEU A 117 20.82 -10.33 -10.54
N SER A 118 21.47 -9.80 -11.58
CA SER A 118 22.24 -10.61 -12.54
C SER A 118 23.42 -11.28 -11.87
N ARG A 119 24.15 -10.58 -10.99
CA ARG A 119 25.25 -11.15 -10.20
C ARG A 119 24.77 -12.28 -9.29
N CYS A 120 23.65 -12.11 -8.60
CA CYS A 120 23.08 -13.16 -7.74
C CYS A 120 22.59 -14.37 -8.55
N LEU A 121 21.93 -14.14 -9.68
CA LEU A 121 21.42 -15.21 -10.54
C LEU A 121 22.54 -16.03 -11.18
N GLN A 122 23.63 -15.39 -11.62
CA GLN A 122 24.78 -16.06 -12.22
C GLN A 122 25.56 -16.91 -11.21
N ARG A 123 25.82 -16.36 -10.01
CA ARG A 123 26.59 -17.07 -8.98
C ARG A 123 25.79 -18.14 -8.24
N ALA A 124 24.45 -18.06 -8.29
CA ALA A 124 23.52 -18.89 -7.52
C ALA A 124 23.84 -18.97 -6.00
N THR A 125 24.60 -18.00 -5.49
CA THR A 125 25.08 -17.92 -4.12
C THR A 125 25.01 -16.49 -3.61
N TRP A 126 24.82 -16.35 -2.31
CA TRP A 126 24.74 -15.06 -1.63
C TRP A 126 25.24 -15.14 -0.19
N SER A 127 25.65 -14.01 0.36
CA SER A 127 25.99 -13.85 1.77
C SER A 127 24.93 -12.99 2.48
N LEU A 128 24.94 -12.91 3.81
CA LEU A 128 24.02 -12.04 4.53
C LEU A 128 24.19 -10.57 4.08
N SER A 129 25.44 -10.12 3.89
CA SER A 129 25.72 -8.76 3.40
C SER A 129 25.14 -8.52 2.01
N SER A 130 25.36 -9.43 1.05
CA SER A 130 24.81 -9.24 -0.30
C SER A 130 23.29 -9.36 -0.32
N ALA A 131 22.71 -10.25 0.50
CA ALA A 131 21.27 -10.38 0.68
C ALA A 131 20.65 -9.09 1.24
N GLN A 132 21.27 -8.45 2.24
CA GLN A 132 20.78 -7.22 2.83
C GLN A 132 20.82 -6.05 1.85
N VAL A 133 21.90 -5.90 1.07
CA VAL A 133 21.99 -4.89 0.01
C VAL A 133 20.86 -5.08 -1.01
N LEU A 134 20.67 -6.32 -1.47
CA LEU A 134 19.64 -6.64 -2.45
C LEU A 134 18.23 -6.42 -1.88
N ILE A 135 17.96 -6.88 -0.66
CA ILE A 135 16.67 -6.69 0.02
C ILE A 135 16.37 -5.21 0.23
N GLY A 136 17.37 -4.39 0.56
CA GLY A 136 17.21 -2.93 0.70
C GLY A 136 16.84 -2.28 -0.62
N ALA A 137 17.58 -2.60 -1.69
CA ALA A 137 17.33 -2.06 -3.03
C ALA A 137 15.95 -2.49 -3.57
N LEU A 138 15.59 -3.76 -3.44
CA LEU A 138 14.29 -4.28 -3.83
C LEU A 138 13.15 -3.81 -2.92
N GLY A 139 13.43 -3.55 -1.65
CA GLY A 139 12.50 -2.96 -0.69
C GLY A 139 12.06 -1.57 -1.10
N PHE A 140 13.00 -0.75 -1.56
CA PHE A 140 12.70 0.55 -2.19
C PHE A 140 11.90 0.35 -3.48
N ALA A 141 12.36 -0.53 -4.37
CA ALA A 141 11.73 -0.83 -5.65
C ALA A 141 10.28 -1.33 -5.54
N ALA A 142 9.95 -2.02 -4.45
CA ALA A 142 8.62 -2.56 -4.19
C ALA A 142 7.54 -1.47 -3.99
N PHE A 143 7.92 -0.21 -3.86
CA PHE A 143 6.98 0.91 -3.82
C PHE A 143 6.32 1.15 -5.19
N SER A 144 7.09 1.06 -6.28
CA SER A 144 6.65 1.38 -7.64
C SER A 144 6.52 0.17 -8.57
N ILE A 145 6.78 -1.04 -8.08
CA ILE A 145 6.63 -2.29 -8.84
C ILE A 145 5.42 -3.08 -8.33
N PRO A 146 4.43 -3.40 -9.19
CA PRO A 146 3.28 -4.21 -8.82
C PRO A 146 3.69 -5.55 -8.21
N LEU A 147 3.10 -5.94 -7.07
CA LEU A 147 3.43 -7.17 -6.34
C LEU A 147 4.90 -7.27 -5.87
N GLY A 148 5.66 -6.17 -5.85
CA GLY A 148 7.06 -6.17 -5.42
C GLY A 148 7.21 -6.66 -3.97
N ARG A 149 6.34 -6.23 -3.05
CA ARG A 149 6.43 -6.65 -1.64
C ARG A 149 6.17 -8.15 -1.48
N LEU A 150 5.26 -8.73 -2.27
CA LEU A 150 4.98 -10.17 -2.29
C LEU A 150 6.24 -10.97 -2.67
N ASN A 151 6.91 -10.54 -3.73
CA ASN A 151 8.10 -11.20 -4.27
C ASN A 151 9.38 -10.85 -3.52
N LEU A 152 9.34 -9.90 -2.58
CA LEU A 152 10.42 -9.65 -1.63
C LEU A 152 10.43 -10.65 -0.46
N ARG A 153 9.27 -11.20 -0.09
CA ARG A 153 9.14 -12.08 1.10
C ARG A 153 10.05 -13.31 1.07
N PRO A 154 10.19 -14.05 -0.05
CA PRO A 154 11.11 -15.19 -0.12
C PRO A 154 12.55 -14.82 0.28
N LEU A 155 13.04 -13.66 -0.20
CA LEU A 155 14.39 -13.19 0.11
C LEU A 155 14.52 -12.88 1.61
N GLN A 156 13.56 -12.15 2.17
CA GLN A 156 13.57 -11.79 3.59
C GLN A 156 13.47 -13.00 4.51
N MET A 157 12.68 -14.02 4.14
CA MET A 157 12.55 -15.25 4.92
C MET A 157 13.85 -16.07 4.85
N ALA A 158 14.41 -16.26 3.66
CA ALA A 158 15.63 -17.03 3.46
C ALA A 158 16.86 -16.36 4.10
N SER A 159 16.96 -15.02 4.05
CA SER A 159 18.10 -14.29 4.62
C SER A 159 18.17 -14.38 6.14
N ARG A 160 17.06 -14.70 6.84
CA ARG A 160 17.04 -14.90 8.30
C ARG A 160 17.81 -16.13 8.73
N ASN A 161 17.99 -17.10 7.84
CA ASN A 161 18.72 -18.34 8.11
C ASN A 161 20.23 -18.18 7.86
N LEU A 162 20.68 -17.02 7.36
CA LEU A 162 22.10 -16.74 7.14
C LEU A 162 22.78 -16.29 8.45
N PRO A 163 24.03 -16.72 8.71
CA PRO A 163 24.71 -16.45 9.97
C PRO A 163 25.10 -14.98 10.10
N ARG A 164 24.73 -14.36 11.22
CA ARG A 164 25.12 -12.98 11.56
C ARG A 164 26.59 -12.85 11.96
N SER A 165 27.18 -13.92 12.51
CA SER A 165 28.59 -13.97 12.92
C SER A 165 29.57 -13.97 11.74
N SER A 166 29.12 -14.35 10.54
CA SER A 166 29.95 -14.39 9.35
C SER A 166 29.20 -13.83 8.15
N PRO A 167 28.95 -12.51 8.12
CA PRO A 167 27.99 -11.91 7.20
C PRO A 167 28.42 -11.97 5.73
N ARG A 168 29.72 -12.22 5.47
CA ARG A 168 30.29 -12.36 4.13
C ARG A 168 30.39 -13.81 3.65
N LYS A 169 30.14 -14.80 4.51
CA LYS A 169 30.14 -16.22 4.12
C LYS A 169 29.00 -16.49 3.14
N THR A 170 29.31 -17.16 2.04
CA THR A 170 28.37 -17.42 0.95
C THR A 170 27.67 -18.77 1.10
N PHE A 171 26.40 -18.81 0.72
CA PHE A 171 25.53 -19.98 0.72
C PHE A 171 24.75 -20.06 -0.59
N LEU A 172 24.31 -21.27 -0.95
CA LEU A 172 23.43 -21.47 -2.11
C LEU A 172 22.11 -20.71 -1.92
N ILE A 173 21.62 -20.08 -2.99
CA ILE A 173 20.34 -19.40 -3.00
C ILE A 173 19.22 -20.46 -3.14
N PRO A 174 18.24 -20.51 -2.21
CA PRO A 174 17.13 -21.45 -2.32
C PRO A 174 16.32 -21.25 -3.61
N VAL A 175 15.76 -22.33 -4.17
CA VAL A 175 14.98 -22.29 -5.43
C VAL A 175 13.85 -21.26 -5.39
N VAL A 176 13.14 -21.16 -4.26
CA VAL A 176 12.07 -20.16 -4.08
C VAL A 176 12.58 -18.72 -4.19
N VAL A 177 13.81 -18.46 -3.73
CA VAL A 177 14.46 -17.15 -3.87
C VAL A 177 14.90 -16.94 -5.30
N MET A 178 15.50 -17.94 -5.96
CA MET A 178 15.87 -17.86 -7.37
C MET A 178 14.67 -17.50 -8.27
N ASN A 179 13.51 -18.10 -8.02
CA ASN A 179 12.28 -17.77 -8.75
C ASN A 179 11.85 -16.31 -8.51
N ALA A 180 11.94 -15.83 -7.27
CA ALA A 180 11.67 -14.44 -6.94
C ALA A 180 12.66 -13.48 -7.63
N LEU A 181 13.95 -13.81 -7.68
CA LEU A 181 14.96 -13.00 -8.37
C LEU A 181 14.68 -12.90 -9.88
N ARG A 182 14.29 -14.01 -10.52
CA ARG A 182 13.88 -14.02 -11.94
C ARG A 182 12.64 -13.18 -12.17
N TRP A 183 11.64 -13.31 -11.28
CA TRP A 183 10.44 -12.47 -11.32
C TRP A 183 10.80 -10.99 -11.20
N TRP A 184 11.67 -10.61 -10.26
CA TRP A 184 12.11 -9.22 -10.13
C TRP A 184 12.75 -8.73 -11.42
N LYS A 185 13.69 -9.49 -11.98
CA LYS A 185 14.40 -9.12 -13.21
C LYS A 185 13.44 -8.87 -14.39
N SER A 186 12.37 -9.66 -14.53
CA SER A 186 11.37 -9.47 -15.59
C SER A 186 10.35 -8.36 -15.32
N ASN A 187 10.26 -7.85 -14.09
CA ASN A 187 9.26 -6.85 -13.69
C ASN A 187 9.85 -5.47 -13.34
N LEU A 188 11.18 -5.27 -13.42
CA LEU A 188 11.83 -4.01 -13.02
C LEU A 188 11.36 -2.77 -13.81
N LEU A 189 10.92 -2.96 -15.05
CA LEU A 189 10.45 -1.89 -15.93
C LEU A 189 8.94 -1.61 -15.79
N LYS A 190 8.22 -2.37 -14.95
CA LYS A 190 6.81 -2.13 -14.71
C LYS A 190 6.59 -0.83 -13.92
N SER A 191 5.44 -0.24 -14.14
CA SER A 191 4.93 0.92 -13.43
C SER A 191 3.67 0.56 -12.65
N VAL A 192 3.30 1.43 -11.71
CA VAL A 192 1.99 1.42 -11.05
C VAL A 192 1.21 2.67 -11.45
N PRO A 193 -0.12 2.61 -11.53
CA PRO A 193 -0.91 3.80 -11.79
C PRO A 193 -0.82 4.78 -10.61
N LEU A 194 -0.73 6.07 -10.93
CA LEU A 194 -0.69 7.17 -9.96
C LEU A 194 -2.00 7.26 -9.16
N HIS A 195 -3.11 6.95 -9.82
CA HIS A 195 -4.45 6.91 -9.22
C HIS A 195 -5.02 5.49 -9.31
N SER A 196 -5.79 5.09 -8.31
CA SER A 196 -6.50 3.81 -8.38
C SER A 196 -7.58 3.85 -9.46
N PRO A 197 -7.83 2.75 -10.20
CA PRO A 197 -8.89 2.69 -11.20
C PRO A 197 -10.27 3.04 -10.63
N GLU A 198 -11.14 3.58 -11.48
CA GLU A 198 -12.45 4.13 -11.08
C GLU A 198 -13.51 3.07 -10.74
N LEU A 199 -13.49 1.91 -11.41
CA LEU A 199 -14.46 0.84 -11.17
C LEU A 199 -14.27 0.27 -9.76
N ARG A 200 -15.18 0.62 -8.85
CA ARG A 200 -15.10 0.23 -7.43
C ARG A 200 -16.21 -0.73 -7.05
N ALA A 201 -15.81 -1.84 -6.45
CA ALA A 201 -16.70 -2.76 -5.77
C ALA A 201 -16.42 -2.75 -4.26
N PHE A 202 -17.47 -2.90 -3.46
CA PHE A 202 -17.35 -2.98 -2.00
C PHE A 202 -17.48 -4.43 -1.58
N LEU A 203 -16.46 -4.94 -0.89
CA LEU A 203 -16.42 -6.31 -0.41
C LEU A 203 -16.25 -6.30 1.10
N SER A 204 -17.19 -6.89 1.81
CA SER A 204 -17.09 -7.16 3.25
C SER A 204 -17.03 -8.66 3.44
N THR A 205 -16.10 -9.15 4.26
CA THR A 205 -15.90 -10.59 4.50
C THR A 205 -15.79 -10.88 5.98
N ASP A 206 -16.18 -12.08 6.36
CA ASP A 206 -16.03 -12.60 7.72
C ASP A 206 -15.83 -14.13 7.69
N ALA A 207 -15.14 -14.66 8.70
CA ALA A 207 -14.96 -16.09 8.87
C ALA A 207 -15.35 -16.54 10.29
N SER A 208 -16.18 -17.57 10.37
CA SER A 208 -16.56 -18.21 11.62
C SER A 208 -15.95 -19.62 11.75
N ASN A 209 -16.33 -20.35 12.81
CA ASN A 209 -16.00 -21.77 12.94
C ASN A 209 -16.77 -22.67 11.96
N LEU A 210 -17.92 -22.23 11.44
CA LEU A 210 -18.78 -23.00 10.54
C LEU A 210 -18.42 -22.79 9.07
N GLY A 211 -18.18 -21.54 8.68
CA GLY A 211 -17.95 -21.18 7.30
C GLY A 211 -17.43 -19.76 7.15
N TRP A 212 -17.53 -19.25 5.93
CA TRP A 212 -17.23 -17.87 5.59
C TRP A 212 -18.44 -17.22 4.92
N GLY A 213 -18.53 -15.91 5.10
CA GLY A 213 -19.57 -15.07 4.53
C GLY A 213 -18.97 -13.84 3.89
N ALA A 214 -19.57 -13.38 2.80
CA ALA A 214 -19.19 -12.14 2.17
C ALA A 214 -20.37 -11.41 1.53
N GLU A 215 -20.29 -10.09 1.58
CA GLU A 215 -21.16 -9.18 0.86
C GLU A 215 -20.34 -8.47 -0.22
N LEU A 216 -20.80 -8.53 -1.48
CA LEU A 216 -20.26 -7.82 -2.62
C LEU A 216 -21.30 -6.86 -3.20
N SER A 217 -21.16 -5.56 -2.89
CA SER A 217 -22.04 -4.49 -3.36
C SER A 217 -23.53 -4.87 -3.26
N GLY A 218 -23.99 -5.29 -2.08
CA GLY A 218 -25.37 -5.72 -1.82
C GLY A 218 -25.74 -7.14 -2.27
N LYS A 219 -24.82 -7.91 -2.86
CA LYS A 219 -25.03 -9.34 -3.17
C LYS A 219 -24.25 -10.23 -2.22
N PHE A 220 -24.88 -11.28 -1.73
CA PHE A 220 -24.31 -12.14 -0.70
C PHE A 220 -23.74 -13.44 -1.28
N CYS A 221 -22.64 -13.91 -0.73
CA CYS A 221 -22.15 -15.27 -0.94
C CYS A 221 -21.59 -15.85 0.37
N GLN A 222 -21.67 -17.17 0.50
CA GLN A 222 -21.20 -17.89 1.67
C GLN A 222 -20.70 -19.27 1.28
N GLY A 223 -19.93 -19.90 2.15
CA GLY A 223 -19.47 -21.27 1.97
C GLY A 223 -19.11 -21.93 3.30
N VAL A 224 -19.11 -23.26 3.32
CA VAL A 224 -18.71 -24.06 4.49
C VAL A 224 -17.24 -24.43 4.43
N TRP A 225 -16.65 -24.66 5.59
CA TRP A 225 -15.29 -25.18 5.69
C TRP A 225 -15.23 -26.67 5.36
N THR A 226 -14.25 -27.07 4.55
CA THR A 226 -13.86 -28.49 4.46
C THR A 226 -13.24 -28.97 5.77
N GLU A 227 -13.14 -30.28 5.97
CA GLU A 227 -12.53 -30.85 7.20
C GLU A 227 -11.10 -30.34 7.44
N GLU A 228 -10.29 -30.21 6.39
CA GLU A 228 -8.95 -29.64 6.50
C GLU A 228 -8.99 -28.15 6.93
N GLN A 229 -9.94 -27.39 6.38
CA GLN A 229 -10.09 -25.96 6.65
C GLN A 229 -10.57 -25.67 8.07
N LYS A 230 -11.38 -26.55 8.66
CA LYS A 230 -11.85 -26.40 10.04
C LYS A 230 -10.69 -26.28 11.03
N CYS A 231 -9.59 -26.98 10.77
CA CYS A 231 -8.37 -26.96 11.59
C CYS A 231 -7.47 -25.73 11.35
N TRP A 232 -7.79 -24.87 10.38
CA TRP A 232 -6.97 -23.68 10.12
C TRP A 232 -7.12 -22.63 11.23
N HIS A 233 -6.01 -21.96 11.53
CA HIS A 233 -6.03 -20.78 12.39
C HIS A 233 -6.96 -19.70 11.82
N ILE A 234 -7.68 -18.98 12.69
CA ILE A 234 -8.70 -18.00 12.32
C ILE A 234 -8.23 -16.98 11.27
N ASN A 235 -7.06 -16.36 11.46
CA ASN A 235 -6.48 -15.43 10.48
C ASN A 235 -6.33 -16.02 9.06
N ARG A 236 -6.11 -17.34 8.93
CA ARG A 236 -6.02 -18.00 7.62
C ARG A 236 -7.40 -18.20 7.03
N LYS A 237 -8.39 -18.57 7.84
CA LYS A 237 -9.80 -18.64 7.42
C LYS A 237 -10.31 -17.28 6.94
N GLU A 238 -10.02 -16.23 7.68
CA GLU A 238 -10.35 -14.84 7.33
C GLU A 238 -9.75 -14.41 5.99
N LEU A 239 -8.45 -14.66 5.78
CA LEU A 239 -7.81 -14.34 4.50
C LEU A 239 -8.34 -15.21 3.35
N HIS A 240 -8.67 -16.47 3.65
CA HIS A 240 -9.29 -17.36 2.68
C HIS A 240 -10.70 -16.91 2.29
N ALA A 241 -11.51 -16.41 3.24
CA ALA A 241 -12.83 -15.88 2.97
C ALA A 241 -12.79 -14.79 1.89
N VAL A 242 -11.81 -13.87 1.96
CA VAL A 242 -11.56 -12.87 0.92
C VAL A 242 -11.31 -13.52 -0.44
N ARG A 243 -10.43 -14.53 -0.50
CA ARG A 243 -10.10 -15.22 -1.76
C ARG A 243 -11.31 -15.98 -2.31
N ALA A 244 -12.06 -16.65 -1.46
CA ALA A 244 -13.25 -17.42 -1.83
C ALA A 244 -14.35 -16.49 -2.37
N ALA A 245 -14.58 -15.35 -1.72
CA ALA A 245 -15.52 -14.34 -2.17
C ALA A 245 -15.17 -13.79 -3.56
N ILE A 246 -13.87 -13.53 -3.83
CA ILE A 246 -13.40 -13.12 -5.16
C ILE A 246 -13.58 -14.24 -6.17
N TRP A 247 -13.24 -15.47 -5.83
CA TRP A 247 -13.38 -16.62 -6.73
C TRP A 247 -14.83 -16.82 -7.19
N VAL A 248 -15.78 -16.78 -6.25
CA VAL A 248 -17.21 -16.91 -6.55
C VAL A 248 -17.68 -15.78 -7.47
N ASN A 249 -17.18 -14.56 -7.26
CA ASN A 249 -17.59 -13.38 -8.01
C ASN A 249 -16.61 -12.98 -9.13
N ARG A 250 -15.72 -13.87 -9.57
CA ARG A 250 -14.60 -13.56 -10.48
C ARG A 250 -15.03 -12.86 -11.78
N HIS A 251 -16.15 -13.30 -12.36
CA HIS A 251 -16.71 -12.72 -13.59
C HIS A 251 -17.20 -11.29 -13.43
N ARG A 252 -17.59 -10.92 -12.20
CA ARG A 252 -18.12 -9.59 -11.87
C ARG A 252 -17.03 -8.63 -11.39
N LEU A 253 -15.93 -9.16 -10.90
CA LEU A 253 -14.84 -8.41 -10.28
C LEU A 253 -13.64 -8.20 -11.22
N GLN A 254 -13.64 -8.79 -12.42
CA GLN A 254 -12.54 -8.61 -13.37
C GLN A 254 -12.34 -7.11 -13.68
N ASN A 255 -11.09 -6.64 -13.65
CA ASN A 255 -10.69 -5.24 -13.83
C ASN A 255 -11.24 -4.24 -12.78
N HIS A 256 -11.72 -4.72 -11.62
CA HIS A 256 -12.24 -3.84 -10.57
C HIS A 256 -11.20 -3.52 -9.49
N THR A 257 -11.34 -2.33 -8.91
CA THR A 257 -10.77 -1.99 -7.61
C THR A 257 -11.74 -2.39 -6.51
N ILE A 258 -11.29 -3.25 -5.60
CA ILE A 258 -12.08 -3.74 -4.48
C ILE A 258 -11.73 -2.94 -3.23
N THR A 259 -12.72 -2.22 -2.69
CA THR A 259 -12.68 -1.70 -1.33
C THR A 259 -13.03 -2.84 -0.39
N LEU A 260 -12.00 -3.46 0.20
CA LEU A 260 -12.17 -4.58 1.11
C LEU A 260 -12.33 -4.06 2.54
N GLN A 261 -13.43 -4.40 3.19
CA GLN A 261 -13.68 -4.16 4.60
C GLN A 261 -13.58 -5.47 5.37
N SER A 262 -12.81 -5.45 6.46
CA SER A 262 -12.68 -6.60 7.36
C SER A 262 -12.43 -6.10 8.77
N ASP A 263 -12.96 -6.82 9.76
CA ASP A 263 -12.68 -6.60 11.17
C ASP A 263 -11.40 -7.32 11.65
N ASN A 264 -10.70 -8.00 10.74
CA ASN A 264 -9.42 -8.62 11.03
C ASN A 264 -8.26 -7.73 10.57
N LYS A 265 -7.62 -7.05 11.53
CA LYS A 265 -6.40 -6.24 11.29
C LYS A 265 -5.27 -7.04 10.63
N THR A 266 -5.17 -8.34 10.89
CA THR A 266 -4.16 -9.20 10.26
C THR A 266 -4.41 -9.32 8.77
N VAL A 267 -5.66 -9.58 8.33
CA VAL A 267 -6.02 -9.64 6.91
C VAL A 267 -5.72 -8.33 6.20
N VAL A 268 -6.20 -7.21 6.77
CA VAL A 268 -5.97 -5.86 6.22
C VAL A 268 -4.47 -5.58 6.09
N SER A 269 -3.68 -5.91 7.11
CA SER A 269 -2.22 -5.74 7.08
C SER A 269 -1.56 -6.64 6.04
N TYR A 270 -1.96 -7.91 5.94
CA TYR A 270 -1.37 -8.86 4.99
C TYR A 270 -1.67 -8.46 3.54
N ILE A 271 -2.87 -7.99 3.24
CA ILE A 271 -3.20 -7.50 1.89
C ILE A 271 -2.44 -6.21 1.60
N ARG A 272 -2.45 -5.23 2.50
CA ARG A 272 -1.75 -3.94 2.32
C ARG A 272 -0.23 -4.10 2.17
N LYS A 273 0.37 -5.02 2.93
CA LYS A 273 1.82 -5.29 2.91
C LYS A 273 2.18 -6.41 1.92
N GLN A 274 1.20 -7.01 1.24
CA GLN A 274 1.36 -8.16 0.34
C GLN A 274 2.16 -9.31 1.02
N GLY A 275 1.68 -9.73 2.19
CA GLY A 275 2.22 -10.85 2.96
C GLY A 275 2.89 -10.45 4.26
N GLY A 276 3.45 -11.45 4.93
CA GLY A 276 4.13 -11.32 6.22
C GLY A 276 5.28 -12.31 6.35
N LEU A 277 6.08 -12.16 7.40
CA LEU A 277 7.33 -12.91 7.61
C LEU A 277 7.25 -13.99 8.70
N LYS A 278 6.12 -14.08 9.40
CA LYS A 278 5.97 -14.94 10.59
C LYS A 278 5.26 -16.26 10.30
N SER A 279 4.13 -16.22 9.60
CA SER A 279 3.33 -17.41 9.30
C SER A 279 3.47 -17.82 7.84
N HIS A 280 3.98 -19.04 7.62
CA HIS A 280 4.13 -19.62 6.29
C HIS A 280 2.76 -19.91 5.64
N SER A 281 1.79 -20.41 6.41
CA SER A 281 0.44 -20.71 5.92
C SER A 281 -0.31 -19.46 5.47
N LEU A 282 -0.23 -18.37 6.23
CA LEU A 282 -0.79 -17.07 5.82
C LEU A 282 -0.07 -16.49 4.59
N MET A 283 1.26 -16.63 4.53
CA MET A 283 2.01 -16.17 3.37
C MET A 283 1.61 -16.94 2.11
N GLN A 284 1.41 -18.26 2.22
CA GLN A 284 0.95 -19.07 1.09
C GLN A 284 -0.46 -18.67 0.65
N GLU A 285 -1.38 -18.47 1.59
CA GLU A 285 -2.74 -18.01 1.26
C GLU A 285 -2.73 -16.61 0.61
N THR A 286 -1.83 -15.74 1.05
CA THR A 286 -1.62 -14.41 0.43
C THR A 286 -1.12 -14.53 -1.00
N ARG A 287 -0.20 -15.46 -1.29
CA ARG A 287 0.25 -15.71 -2.67
C ARG A 287 -0.90 -16.20 -3.55
N ASN A 288 -1.71 -17.13 -3.05
CA ASN A 288 -2.87 -17.64 -3.77
C ASN A 288 -3.86 -16.52 -4.08
N LEU A 289 -4.11 -15.64 -3.11
CA LEU A 289 -4.97 -14.47 -3.28
C LEU A 289 -4.43 -13.52 -4.36
N PHE A 290 -3.15 -13.12 -4.26
CA PHE A 290 -2.58 -12.17 -5.22
C PHE A 290 -2.35 -12.75 -6.61
N PHE A 291 -2.15 -14.07 -6.72
CA PHE A 291 -2.16 -14.76 -8.01
C PHE A 291 -3.53 -14.64 -8.68
N LEU A 292 -4.60 -14.97 -7.95
CA LEU A 292 -5.97 -14.83 -8.45
C LEU A 292 -6.28 -13.39 -8.87
N THR A 293 -5.95 -12.41 -8.03
CA THR A 293 -6.24 -11.00 -8.34
C THR A 293 -5.38 -10.49 -9.48
N SER A 294 -4.15 -10.99 -9.66
CA SER A 294 -3.32 -10.65 -10.80
C SER A 294 -3.90 -11.16 -12.12
N VAL A 295 -4.48 -12.36 -12.13
CA VAL A 295 -5.15 -12.92 -13.33
C VAL A 295 -6.41 -12.13 -13.68
N LEU A 296 -7.16 -11.70 -12.65
CA LEU A 296 -8.39 -10.94 -12.83
C LEU A 296 -8.16 -9.42 -12.96
N ASN A 297 -6.91 -8.95 -12.90
CA ASN A 297 -6.56 -7.53 -12.87
C ASN A 297 -7.32 -6.73 -11.79
N ILE A 298 -7.36 -7.29 -10.58
CA ILE A 298 -8.03 -6.71 -9.41
C ILE A 298 -7.03 -5.95 -8.55
N HIS A 299 -7.43 -4.75 -8.11
CA HIS A 299 -6.68 -3.93 -7.16
C HIS A 299 -7.40 -3.87 -5.81
N PHE A 300 -6.67 -3.92 -4.70
CA PHE A 300 -7.25 -3.85 -3.36
C PHE A 300 -7.03 -2.50 -2.70
N LEU A 301 -8.08 -2.01 -2.04
CA LEU A 301 -8.05 -0.96 -1.04
C LEU A 301 -8.57 -1.54 0.29
N PRO A 302 -7.68 -2.11 1.13
CA PRO A 302 -8.12 -2.77 2.36
C PRO A 302 -8.29 -1.78 3.52
N PHE A 303 -9.44 -1.86 4.18
CA PHE A 303 -9.85 -1.04 5.33
C PHE A 303 -10.26 -1.91 6.51
N TYR A 304 -9.81 -1.51 7.69
CA TYR A 304 -10.28 -2.11 8.94
C TYR A 304 -11.58 -1.44 9.36
N ILE A 305 -12.58 -2.24 9.73
CA ILE A 305 -13.82 -1.78 10.36
C ILE A 305 -14.02 -2.50 11.71
N PRO A 306 -14.59 -1.85 12.74
CA PRO A 306 -15.00 -2.54 13.95
C PRO A 306 -16.03 -3.65 13.64
N GLY A 307 -15.93 -4.82 14.30
CA GLY A 307 -16.80 -5.97 14.04
C GLY A 307 -18.31 -5.68 14.17
N LYS A 308 -18.69 -4.72 15.02
CA LYS A 308 -20.08 -4.24 15.13
C LYS A 308 -20.64 -3.72 13.78
N LEU A 309 -19.77 -3.17 12.93
CA LEU A 309 -20.13 -2.67 11.60
C LEU A 309 -20.05 -3.76 10.51
N ASN A 310 -19.53 -4.95 10.83
CA ASN A 310 -19.41 -6.09 9.90
C ASN A 310 -20.54 -7.13 10.07
N GLY A 311 -21.69 -6.72 10.63
CA GLY A 311 -22.75 -7.64 11.06
C GLY A 311 -23.36 -8.49 9.94
N LEU A 312 -23.38 -7.99 8.70
CA LEU A 312 -23.85 -8.76 7.53
C LEU A 312 -22.94 -9.95 7.22
N ALA A 313 -21.64 -9.70 7.12
CA ALA A 313 -20.68 -10.75 6.81
C ALA A 313 -20.59 -11.78 7.96
N ASP A 314 -20.62 -11.33 9.23
CA ASP A 314 -20.66 -12.22 10.40
C ASP A 314 -21.92 -13.09 10.43
N SER A 315 -23.07 -12.53 10.04
CA SER A 315 -24.30 -13.31 9.94
C SER A 315 -24.20 -14.40 8.88
N LEU A 316 -23.65 -14.07 7.70
CA LEU A 316 -23.43 -15.02 6.59
C LEU A 316 -22.41 -16.10 6.95
N SER A 317 -21.32 -15.74 7.62
CA SER A 317 -20.25 -16.68 7.99
C SER A 317 -20.74 -17.73 8.99
N ARG A 318 -21.73 -17.39 9.81
CA ARG A 318 -22.39 -18.28 10.78
C ARG A 318 -23.61 -19.02 10.23
N GLN A 319 -23.92 -18.85 8.93
CA GLN A 319 -25.14 -19.37 8.30
C GLN A 319 -26.43 -18.94 9.01
N SER A 320 -26.39 -17.80 9.69
CA SER A 320 -27.57 -17.24 10.35
C SER A 320 -28.46 -16.55 9.31
N VAL A 321 -29.77 -16.57 9.57
CA VAL A 321 -30.74 -15.83 8.74
C VAL A 321 -30.39 -14.35 8.84
N LEU A 322 -30.21 -13.69 7.70
CA LEU A 322 -29.92 -12.26 7.64
C LEU A 322 -31.00 -11.47 8.40
N PRO A 323 -30.63 -10.45 9.19
CA PRO A 323 -31.60 -9.61 9.87
C PRO A 323 -32.46 -8.85 8.85
N GLU A 324 -33.76 -8.77 9.09
CA GLU A 324 -34.66 -7.91 8.32
C GLU A 324 -34.41 -6.46 8.71
N TRP A 325 -33.97 -5.65 7.74
CA TRP A 325 -33.63 -4.25 7.93
C TRP A 325 -34.88 -3.41 8.14
N HIS A 326 -34.84 -2.53 9.15
CA HIS A 326 -35.88 -1.53 9.40
C HIS A 326 -35.28 -0.14 9.31
N LEU A 327 -36.08 0.83 8.85
CA LEU A 327 -35.68 2.24 8.83
C LEU A 327 -35.43 2.75 10.26
N LYS A 328 -34.49 3.69 10.42
CA LYS A 328 -34.28 4.37 11.71
C LYS A 328 -35.59 5.02 12.18
N PRO A 329 -35.92 5.00 13.48
CA PRO A 329 -37.17 5.56 14.00
C PRO A 329 -37.46 6.99 13.54
N SER A 330 -36.43 7.84 13.42
CA SER A 330 -36.56 9.21 12.94
C SER A 330 -36.97 9.29 11.46
N ILE A 331 -36.41 8.43 10.61
CA ILE A 331 -36.77 8.35 9.19
C ILE A 331 -38.17 7.74 9.06
N THR A 332 -38.46 6.67 9.79
CA THR A 332 -39.77 6.03 9.82
C THR A 332 -40.87 7.00 10.23
N GLN A 333 -40.64 7.81 11.27
CA GLN A 333 -41.58 8.86 11.68
C GLN A 333 -41.74 9.94 10.60
N GLY A 334 -40.68 10.33 9.90
CA GLY A 334 -40.75 11.25 8.78
C GLY A 334 -41.62 10.72 7.62
N VAL A 335 -41.43 9.44 7.27
CA VAL A 335 -42.23 8.73 6.26
C VAL A 335 -43.70 8.66 6.70
N PHE A 336 -43.97 8.24 7.94
CA PHE A 336 -45.33 8.08 8.45
C PHE A 336 -46.07 9.41 8.63
N ARG A 337 -45.37 10.50 8.97
CA ARG A 337 -45.97 11.85 8.97
C ARG A 337 -46.40 12.29 7.58
N ARG A 338 -45.69 11.85 6.53
CA ARG A 338 -45.96 12.26 5.15
C ARG A 338 -47.03 11.42 4.46
N TRP A 339 -47.10 10.12 4.77
CA TRP A 339 -47.94 9.17 4.05
C TRP A 339 -48.90 8.37 4.94
N GLY A 340 -48.96 8.67 6.24
CA GLY A 340 -49.78 7.97 7.22
C GLY A 340 -49.03 6.84 7.93
N VAL A 341 -49.43 6.54 9.16
CA VAL A 341 -48.94 5.38 9.91
C VAL A 341 -49.72 4.15 9.42
N PRO A 342 -49.04 3.10 8.91
CA PRO A 342 -49.73 1.89 8.51
C PRO A 342 -50.39 1.22 9.72
N VAL A 343 -51.65 0.79 9.55
CA VAL A 343 -52.41 0.08 10.59
C VAL A 343 -51.92 -1.37 10.77
N ILE A 344 -51.34 -1.94 9.71
CA ILE A 344 -50.74 -3.27 9.68
C ILE A 344 -49.32 -3.13 9.12
N ASP A 345 -48.32 -3.50 9.91
CA ASP A 345 -46.95 -3.58 9.45
C ASP A 345 -46.75 -4.90 8.69
N LEU A 346 -46.82 -4.84 7.36
CA LEU A 346 -46.57 -5.98 6.48
C LEU A 346 -45.10 -6.42 6.46
N PHE A 347 -44.20 -5.66 7.10
CA PHE A 347 -42.79 -5.99 7.27
C PHE A 347 -42.46 -6.45 8.70
N ALA A 348 -43.42 -6.43 9.62
CA ALA A 348 -43.23 -6.95 10.97
C ALA A 348 -43.13 -8.47 10.93
N SER A 349 -41.94 -8.99 11.23
CA SER A 349 -41.75 -10.41 11.51
C SER A 349 -41.20 -10.61 12.91
N LYS A 350 -41.24 -11.86 13.41
CA LYS A 350 -40.59 -12.26 14.67
C LYS A 350 -39.08 -11.99 14.71
N ARG A 351 -38.48 -11.51 13.61
CA ARG A 351 -37.03 -11.43 13.34
C ARG A 351 -36.51 -10.00 13.21
N SER A 352 -37.37 -8.99 13.31
CA SER A 352 -37.01 -7.57 13.24
C SER A 352 -36.06 -7.17 14.38
N ARG A 353 -34.84 -6.71 14.04
CA ARG A 353 -33.85 -6.19 15.00
C ARG A 353 -33.66 -4.69 14.77
N VAL A 354 -33.87 -3.89 15.82
CA VAL A 354 -33.56 -2.45 15.80
C VAL A 354 -32.05 -2.29 16.00
N VAL A 355 -31.39 -1.60 15.07
CA VAL A 355 -30.01 -1.13 15.29
C VAL A 355 -30.11 0.04 16.28
N SER A 356 -29.85 -0.24 17.55
CA SER A 356 -29.63 0.79 18.58
C SER A 356 -28.23 1.40 18.37
N ASP A 357 -28.14 2.73 18.46
CA ASP A 357 -26.93 3.51 18.21
C ASP A 357 -25.70 3.07 19.04
#